data_AF-A0A964JYJ1-F1
#
_entry.id   AF-A0A964JYJ1-F1
#
_cell.length_a   1.000
_cell.length_b   1.000
_cell.length_c   1.000
_cell.angle_alpha   90.00
_cell.angle_beta   90.00
_cell.angle_gamma   90.00
#
_symmetry.space_group_name_H-M   'P 1'
#
loop_
_entity.id
_entity.type
_entity.pdbx_description
1 polymer ?
#
loop_
_entity_poly.entity_id
_entity_poly.type
_entity_poly.pdbx_seq_one_letter_code
_entity_poly.pdbx_strand_id
1 'polypeptide(L)'
;IAAHDPKHPLAARPPGQRTVGVCRHFTLLHVAMLRAQGVAARARCGFGGHFEKGKYYDHWVTEYWNEAQRRWILVDPQVDERQREVFGITIDLMDVPRDQFLVAGDAWQLCRAGKADPQDFGILDMHGLWFIASNVIRDVAAVNNHEMLPWDVWGGMTLVDKDIDLALIDRLATLTHDPDARFDELRAAYEVDPRLRVPATVFNAVLNRAEAA
;
A
#
# COMPACT_ATOMS: atom_id res chain seq x y z
N ILE A 1 25.41 9.45 -4.64
CA ILE A 1 25.13 8.01 -4.76
C ILE A 1 26.07 7.31 -3.78
N ALA A 2 25.55 6.71 -2.72
CA ALA A 2 26.39 5.94 -1.79
C ALA A 2 27.07 4.80 -2.57
N ALA A 3 28.36 4.55 -2.32
CA ALA A 3 29.13 3.54 -3.04
C ALA A 3 28.46 2.16 -2.92
N HIS A 4 28.40 1.43 -4.04
CA HIS A 4 27.79 0.10 -4.10
C HIS A 4 28.60 -0.87 -3.22
N ASP A 5 27.99 -1.39 -2.16
CA ASP A 5 28.62 -2.43 -1.33
C ASP A 5 28.67 -3.74 -2.14
N PRO A 6 29.85 -4.34 -2.37
CA PRO A 6 29.98 -5.57 -3.16
C PRO A 6 29.52 -6.83 -2.42
N LYS A 7 29.20 -6.74 -1.13
CA LYS A 7 28.74 -7.90 -0.35
C LYS A 7 27.41 -8.42 -0.86
N HIS A 8 27.26 -9.75 -0.81
CA HIS A 8 26.03 -10.46 -1.15
C HIS A 8 24.80 -9.80 -0.48
N PRO A 9 23.65 -9.67 -1.16
CA PRO A 9 22.46 -9.00 -0.61
C PRO A 9 21.99 -9.57 0.74
N LEU A 10 22.13 -10.89 0.94
CA LEU A 10 21.77 -11.58 2.19
C LEU A 10 22.79 -11.41 3.33
N ALA A 11 23.95 -10.80 3.07
CA ALA A 11 24.91 -10.53 4.14
C ALA A 11 24.35 -9.43 5.06
N ALA A 12 24.21 -9.74 6.34
CA ALA A 12 23.71 -8.80 7.33
C ALA A 12 24.59 -7.53 7.39
N ARG A 13 23.93 -6.37 7.52
CA ARG A 13 24.58 -5.07 7.65
C ARG A 13 24.19 -4.41 8.98
N PRO A 14 25.14 -3.75 9.66
CA PRO A 14 24.80 -2.90 10.79
C PRO A 14 23.85 -1.78 10.33
N PRO A 15 22.98 -1.25 11.21
CA PRO A 15 21.94 -0.28 10.81
C PRO A 15 22.45 0.90 9.97
N GLY A 16 23.60 1.49 10.34
CA GLY A 16 24.20 2.62 9.62
C GLY A 16 24.76 2.31 8.22
N GLN A 17 24.76 1.05 7.79
CA GLN A 17 25.17 0.61 6.46
C GLN A 17 24.01 0.03 5.63
N ARG A 18 22.79 0.04 6.16
CA ARG A 18 21.59 -0.39 5.43
C ARG A 18 21.08 0.77 4.56
N THR A 19 20.53 0.46 3.39
CA THR A 19 19.80 1.45 2.60
C THR A 19 18.53 1.87 3.33
N VAL A 20 18.29 3.18 3.40
CA VAL A 20 17.07 3.74 4.01
C VAL A 20 15.91 3.62 3.01
N GLY A 21 14.78 3.11 3.48
CA GLY A 21 13.57 2.93 2.70
C GLY A 21 12.32 2.99 3.59
N VAL A 22 11.16 2.80 2.98
CA VAL A 22 9.84 2.76 3.64
C VAL A 22 9.09 1.54 3.14
N CYS A 23 7.93 1.21 3.73
CA CYS A 23 7.08 0.06 3.40
C CYS A 23 6.96 -0.24 1.91
N ARG A 24 6.69 0.79 1.10
CA ARG A 24 6.58 0.69 -0.36
C ARG A 24 7.87 0.22 -1.03
N HIS A 25 9.05 0.62 -0.55
CA HIS A 25 10.34 0.16 -1.10
C HIS A 25 10.57 -1.34 -0.85
N PHE A 26 10.30 -1.81 0.37
CA PHE A 26 10.42 -3.23 0.71
C PHE A 26 9.42 -4.08 -0.07
N THR A 27 8.16 -3.61 -0.15
CA THR A 27 7.11 -4.24 -0.94
C THR A 27 7.50 -4.36 -2.41
N LEU A 28 7.99 -3.28 -3.02
CA LEU A 28 8.38 -3.32 -4.42
C LEU A 28 9.57 -4.23 -4.69
N LEU A 29 10.58 -4.21 -3.81
CA LEU A 29 11.71 -5.11 -3.93
C LEU A 29 11.25 -6.58 -3.89
N HIS A 30 10.35 -6.91 -2.97
CA HIS A 30 9.81 -8.26 -2.82
C HIS A 30 8.95 -8.68 -4.02
N VAL A 31 8.04 -7.82 -4.48
CA VAL A 31 7.24 -8.05 -5.71
C VAL A 31 8.16 -8.27 -6.92
N ALA A 32 9.20 -7.46 -7.08
CA ALA A 32 10.14 -7.61 -8.19
C ALA A 32 10.90 -8.94 -8.13
N MET A 33 11.36 -9.36 -6.95
CA MET A 33 12.03 -10.66 -6.76
C MET A 33 11.11 -11.83 -7.10
N LEU A 34 9.86 -11.80 -6.64
CA LEU A 34 8.86 -12.84 -6.94
C LEU A 34 8.55 -12.93 -8.43
N ARG A 35 8.31 -11.78 -9.08
CA ARG A 35 8.05 -11.71 -10.53
C ARG A 35 9.24 -12.20 -11.33
N ALA A 36 10.48 -11.90 -10.91
CA ALA A 36 11.68 -12.42 -11.56
C ALA A 36 11.81 -13.96 -11.46
N GLN A 37 11.15 -14.58 -10.48
CA GLN A 37 11.05 -16.04 -10.33
C GLN A 37 9.81 -16.64 -11.00
N GLY A 38 9.01 -15.84 -11.72
CA GLY A 38 7.78 -16.29 -12.37
C GLY A 38 6.58 -16.43 -11.43
N VAL A 39 6.67 -15.93 -10.19
CA VAL A 39 5.55 -15.94 -9.24
C VAL A 39 4.68 -14.70 -9.48
N ALA A 40 3.38 -14.90 -9.67
CA ALA A 40 2.44 -13.80 -9.76
C ALA A 40 2.39 -13.04 -8.42
N ALA A 41 2.73 -11.75 -8.46
CA ALA A 41 2.78 -10.90 -7.29
C ALA A 41 2.32 -9.48 -7.63
N ARG A 42 1.77 -8.77 -6.65
CA ARG A 42 1.35 -7.37 -6.75
C ARG A 42 1.58 -6.63 -5.43
N ALA A 43 1.80 -5.33 -5.51
CA ALA A 43 1.82 -4.47 -4.33
C ALA A 43 0.38 -4.09 -3.96
N ARG A 44 0.12 -3.95 -2.66
CA ARG A 44 -1.14 -3.43 -2.12
C ARG A 44 -0.88 -2.26 -1.20
N CYS A 45 -1.74 -1.26 -1.30
CA CYS A 45 -1.76 -0.09 -0.43
C CYS A 45 -2.96 -0.19 0.53
N GLY A 46 -2.73 0.11 1.80
CA GLY A 46 -3.73 -0.07 2.84
C GLY A 46 -3.20 0.29 4.21
N PHE A 47 -3.64 -0.46 5.21
CA PHE A 47 -3.39 -0.12 6.61
C PHE A 47 -3.06 -1.34 7.46
N GLY A 48 -1.90 -1.31 8.13
CA GLY A 48 -1.45 -2.33 9.06
C GLY A 48 -2.05 -2.14 10.45
N GLY A 49 -2.87 -3.09 10.90
CA GLY A 49 -3.43 -3.13 12.25
C GLY A 49 -2.58 -3.88 13.28
N HIS A 50 -1.52 -4.56 12.82
CA HIS A 50 -0.63 -5.38 13.67
C HIS A 50 0.46 -4.57 14.40
N PHE A 51 0.58 -3.27 14.14
CA PHE A 51 1.59 -2.41 14.79
C PHE A 51 1.12 -1.88 16.15
N GLU A 52 -0.16 -1.52 16.27
CA GLU A 52 -0.75 -1.01 17.50
C GLU A 52 -2.24 -1.34 17.55
N LYS A 53 -2.71 -1.85 18.69
CA LYS A 53 -4.11 -2.24 18.86
C LYS A 53 -5.03 -1.03 18.73
N GLY A 54 -5.97 -1.10 17.79
CA GLY A 54 -6.97 -0.05 17.58
C GLY A 54 -6.47 1.09 16.67
N LYS A 55 -5.25 0.99 16.12
CA LYS A 55 -4.74 1.90 15.10
C LYS A 55 -4.41 1.12 13.84
N TYR A 56 -4.57 1.79 12.71
CA TYR A 56 -4.37 1.25 11.37
C TYR A 56 -3.39 2.16 10.64
N TYR A 57 -2.12 1.76 10.59
CA TYR A 57 -1.07 2.60 10.04
C TYR A 57 -0.99 2.51 8.53
N ASP A 58 -0.84 3.64 7.84
CA ASP A 58 -0.55 3.70 6.41
C ASP A 58 0.58 2.74 6.05
N HIS A 59 0.31 1.79 5.17
CA HIS A 59 1.27 0.72 4.93
C HIS A 59 1.11 0.06 3.55
N TRP A 60 2.21 -0.54 3.10
CA TRP A 60 2.29 -1.25 1.83
C TRP A 60 2.77 -2.67 2.08
N VAL A 61 2.12 -3.61 1.40
CA VAL A 61 2.40 -5.05 1.52
C VAL A 61 2.41 -5.72 0.15
N THR A 62 2.98 -6.91 0.10
CA THR A 62 2.97 -7.76 -1.10
C THR A 62 1.81 -8.74 -1.03
N GLU A 63 1.11 -8.95 -2.13
CA GLU A 63 0.34 -10.16 -2.36
C GLU A 63 1.06 -11.03 -3.38
N TYR A 64 1.22 -12.32 -3.10
CA TYR A 64 1.69 -13.29 -4.08
C TYR A 64 0.74 -14.48 -4.19
N TRP A 65 0.60 -15.02 -5.39
CA TRP A 65 -0.25 -16.17 -5.64
C TRP A 65 0.48 -17.45 -5.21
N ASN A 66 -0.10 -18.17 -4.26
CA ASN A 66 0.39 -19.48 -3.87
C ASN A 66 -0.39 -20.56 -4.61
N GLU A 67 0.24 -21.20 -5.60
CA GLU A 67 -0.38 -22.23 -6.44
C GLU A 67 -0.86 -23.44 -5.63
N ALA A 68 -0.09 -23.88 -4.63
CA ALA A 68 -0.43 -25.06 -3.83
C ALA A 68 -1.70 -24.82 -2.98
N GLN A 69 -1.88 -23.61 -2.47
CA GLN A 69 -3.03 -23.23 -1.65
C GLN A 69 -4.16 -22.57 -2.45
N ARG A 70 -3.92 -22.26 -3.73
CA ARG A 70 -4.83 -21.54 -4.62
C ARG A 70 -5.41 -20.27 -4.01
N ARG A 71 -4.54 -19.46 -3.40
CA ARG A 71 -4.92 -18.17 -2.81
C ARG A 71 -3.78 -17.16 -2.84
N TRP A 72 -4.15 -15.89 -2.72
CA TRP A 72 -3.22 -14.81 -2.44
C TRP A 72 -2.76 -14.84 -0.99
N ILE A 73 -1.45 -14.91 -0.82
CA ILE A 73 -0.77 -14.77 0.48
C ILE A 73 -0.36 -13.30 0.63
N LEU A 74 -0.66 -12.73 1.79
CA LEU A 74 -0.29 -11.36 2.13
C LEU A 74 1.04 -11.39 2.90
N VAL A 75 2.00 -10.57 2.50
CA VAL A 75 3.34 -10.52 3.10
C VAL A 75 3.68 -9.08 3.44
N ASP A 76 4.16 -8.84 4.65
CA ASP A 76 4.80 -7.60 5.04
C ASP A 76 6.33 -7.78 5.04
N PRO A 77 7.03 -7.35 3.97
CA PRO A 77 8.47 -7.55 3.84
C PRO A 77 9.29 -6.46 4.55
N GLN A 78 8.68 -5.45 5.19
CA GLN A 78 9.43 -4.40 5.87
C GLN A 78 9.93 -4.85 7.25
N VAL A 79 9.09 -5.57 7.99
CA VAL A 79 9.25 -5.72 9.43
C VAL A 79 10.39 -6.70 9.78
N ASP A 80 11.48 -6.18 10.33
CA ASP A 80 12.60 -6.98 10.84
C ASP A 80 12.42 -7.40 12.32
N GLU A 81 13.32 -8.23 12.83
CA GLU A 81 13.28 -8.72 14.23
C GLU A 81 13.22 -7.59 15.25
N ARG A 82 13.94 -6.48 15.01
CA ARG A 82 13.94 -5.34 15.91
C ARG A 82 12.58 -4.65 15.92
N GLN A 83 11.96 -4.46 14.76
CA GLN A 83 10.61 -3.92 14.67
C GLN A 83 9.58 -4.86 15.32
N ARG A 84 9.72 -6.18 15.15
CA ARG A 84 8.86 -7.15 15.83
C ARG A 84 8.89 -6.99 17.35
N GLU A 85 10.07 -6.83 17.93
CA GLU A 85 10.22 -6.61 19.36
C GLU A 85 9.60 -5.27 19.80
N VAL A 86 9.87 -4.18 19.08
CA VAL A 86 9.39 -2.84 19.42
C VAL A 86 7.86 -2.76 19.40
N PHE A 87 7.24 -3.34 18.36
CA PHE A 87 5.79 -3.29 18.16
C PHE A 87 5.06 -4.51 18.74
N GLY A 88 5.77 -5.47 19.32
CA GLY A 88 5.17 -6.69 19.87
C GLY A 88 4.50 -7.58 18.81
N ILE A 89 5.02 -7.60 17.58
CA ILE A 89 4.42 -8.32 16.44
C ILE A 89 4.70 -9.82 16.57
N THR A 90 3.65 -10.59 16.82
CA THR A 90 3.71 -12.05 17.00
C THR A 90 3.15 -12.84 15.82
N ILE A 91 2.47 -12.19 14.89
CA ILE A 91 1.88 -12.83 13.71
C ILE A 91 2.96 -13.32 12.72
N ASP A 92 2.55 -14.19 11.79
CA ASP A 92 3.35 -14.54 10.62
C ASP A 92 3.28 -13.40 9.59
N LEU A 93 4.43 -12.78 9.32
CA LEU A 93 4.54 -11.69 8.35
C LEU A 93 4.70 -12.20 6.91
N MET A 94 4.88 -13.51 6.73
CA MET A 94 4.92 -14.19 5.42
C MET A 94 3.55 -14.75 5.01
N ASP A 95 2.54 -14.65 5.88
CA ASP A 95 1.13 -14.95 5.63
C ASP A 95 0.26 -14.13 6.59
N VAL A 96 0.30 -12.81 6.41
CA VAL A 96 -0.38 -11.83 7.27
C VAL A 96 -1.88 -12.09 7.26
N PRO A 97 -2.53 -12.26 8.42
CA PRO A 97 -3.98 -12.40 8.50
C PRO A 97 -4.70 -11.16 7.92
N ARG A 98 -5.80 -11.38 7.20
CA ARG A 98 -6.56 -10.30 6.51
C ARG A 98 -7.24 -9.31 7.46
N ASP A 99 -7.39 -9.67 8.73
CA ASP A 99 -7.87 -8.78 9.80
C ASP A 99 -6.72 -7.98 10.46
N GLN A 100 -5.46 -8.29 10.13
CA GLN A 100 -4.26 -7.61 10.63
C GLN A 100 -3.67 -6.62 9.61
N PHE A 101 -4.16 -6.65 8.37
CA PHE A 101 -3.91 -5.64 7.35
C PHE A 101 -5.16 -5.46 6.50
N LEU A 102 -5.67 -4.23 6.45
CA LEU A 102 -6.82 -3.87 5.64
C LEU A 102 -6.33 -3.19 4.37
N VAL A 103 -6.64 -3.75 3.20
CA VAL A 103 -6.42 -3.01 1.95
C VAL A 103 -7.28 -1.74 1.97
N ALA A 104 -6.85 -0.68 1.28
CA ALA A 104 -7.47 0.64 1.44
C ALA A 104 -8.99 0.64 1.15
N GLY A 105 -9.44 -0.19 0.19
CA GLY A 105 -10.86 -0.37 -0.11
C GLY A 105 -11.67 -0.93 1.07
N ASP A 106 -11.11 -1.88 1.80
CA ASP A 106 -11.77 -2.50 2.96
C ASP A 106 -11.85 -1.50 4.12
N ALA A 107 -10.77 -0.76 4.38
CA ALA A 107 -10.75 0.31 5.36
C ALA A 107 -11.83 1.37 5.04
N TRP A 108 -11.93 1.78 3.78
CA TRP A 108 -12.97 2.70 3.32
C TRP A 108 -14.37 2.16 3.61
N GLN A 109 -14.67 0.92 3.22
CA GLN A 109 -15.98 0.31 3.43
C GLN A 109 -16.35 0.19 4.92
N LEU A 110 -15.40 -0.17 5.78
CA LEU A 110 -15.62 -0.24 7.23
C LEU A 110 -15.98 1.11 7.82
N CYS A 111 -15.24 2.16 7.46
CA CYS A 111 -15.50 3.52 7.89
C CYS A 111 -16.85 4.04 7.37
N ARG A 112 -17.15 3.82 6.08
CA ARG A 112 -18.43 4.23 5.47
C ARG A 112 -19.63 3.52 6.08
N ALA A 113 -19.45 2.30 6.57
CA ALA A 113 -20.48 1.55 7.30
C ALA A 113 -20.58 1.91 8.79
N GLY A 114 -19.77 2.86 9.29
CA GLY A 114 -19.74 3.24 10.71
C GLY A 114 -19.17 2.15 11.63
N LYS A 115 -18.43 1.18 11.08
CA LYS A 115 -17.84 0.05 11.82
C LYS A 115 -16.42 0.34 12.33
N ALA A 116 -15.80 1.41 11.84
CA ALA A 116 -14.48 1.86 12.28
C ALA A 116 -14.42 3.40 12.22
N ASP A 117 -13.65 4.02 13.12
CA ASP A 117 -13.44 5.46 13.13
C ASP A 117 -12.36 5.83 12.10
N PRO A 118 -12.63 6.69 11.09
CA PRO A 118 -11.62 7.15 10.15
C PRO A 118 -10.38 7.78 10.80
N GLN A 119 -10.51 8.31 12.02
CA GLN A 119 -9.40 8.92 12.75
C GLN A 119 -8.38 7.89 13.29
N ASP A 120 -8.72 6.60 13.25
CA ASP A 120 -7.80 5.51 13.60
C ASP A 120 -6.94 5.04 12.42
N PHE A 121 -7.19 5.56 11.20
CA PHE A 121 -6.48 5.19 9.97
C PHE A 121 -5.58 6.34 9.50
N GLY A 122 -4.27 6.11 9.47
CA GLY A 122 -3.33 7.15 9.06
C GLY A 122 -1.89 6.92 9.44
N ILE A 123 -1.09 7.97 9.37
CA ILE A 123 0.30 8.00 9.81
C ILE A 123 0.68 9.42 10.25
N LEU A 124 1.38 9.53 11.38
CA LEU A 124 1.68 10.81 12.02
C LEU A 124 0.38 11.61 12.29
N ASP A 125 0.27 12.83 11.78
CA ASP A 125 -0.87 13.73 11.87
C ASP A 125 -1.83 13.63 10.67
N MET A 126 -1.54 12.73 9.71
CA MET A 126 -2.37 12.51 8.52
C MET A 126 -3.29 11.32 8.75
N HIS A 127 -4.58 11.59 8.96
CA HIS A 127 -5.60 10.58 9.19
C HIS A 127 -6.98 11.08 8.73
N GLY A 128 -7.96 10.18 8.67
CA GLY A 128 -9.34 10.50 8.27
C GLY A 128 -9.74 9.97 6.89
N LEU A 129 -10.97 10.30 6.47
CA LEU A 129 -11.54 9.73 5.24
C LEU A 129 -10.75 10.15 4.00
N TRP A 130 -10.24 11.38 3.93
CA TRP A 130 -9.45 11.87 2.80
C TRP A 130 -8.19 11.04 2.60
N PHE A 131 -7.57 10.61 3.71
CA PHE A 131 -6.36 9.82 3.70
C PHE A 131 -6.64 8.39 3.22
N ILE A 132 -7.72 7.78 3.73
CA ILE A 132 -8.20 6.48 3.25
C ILE A 132 -8.55 6.53 1.77
N ALA A 133 -9.32 7.53 1.33
CA ALA A 133 -9.70 7.74 -0.07
C ALA A 133 -8.47 7.86 -0.99
N SER A 134 -7.46 8.61 -0.56
CA SER A 134 -6.21 8.74 -1.32
C SER A 134 -5.48 7.40 -1.44
N ASN A 135 -5.47 6.59 -0.37
CA ASN A 135 -4.90 5.25 -0.43
C ASN A 135 -5.72 4.26 -1.28
N VAL A 136 -7.04 4.43 -1.40
CA VAL A 136 -7.85 3.67 -2.37
C VAL A 136 -7.38 3.97 -3.80
N ILE A 137 -7.16 5.24 -4.14
CA ILE A 137 -6.63 5.62 -5.45
C ILE A 137 -5.22 5.05 -5.67
N ARG A 138 -4.35 5.07 -4.64
CA ARG A 138 -3.01 4.45 -4.73
C ARG A 138 -3.10 2.94 -4.94
N ASP A 139 -4.00 2.24 -4.26
CA ASP A 139 -4.17 0.80 -4.42
C ASP A 139 -4.68 0.43 -5.82
N VAL A 140 -5.60 1.22 -6.39
CA VAL A 140 -6.03 1.08 -7.80
C VAL A 140 -4.82 1.18 -8.74
N ALA A 141 -3.96 2.18 -8.56
CA ALA A 141 -2.76 2.34 -9.36
C ALA A 141 -1.76 1.19 -9.15
N ALA A 142 -1.56 0.75 -7.90
CA ALA A 142 -0.66 -0.34 -7.55
C ALA A 142 -1.08 -1.68 -8.19
N VAL A 143 -2.37 -2.02 -8.16
CA VAL A 143 -2.90 -3.22 -8.85
C VAL A 143 -2.70 -3.13 -10.37
N ASN A 144 -2.61 -1.91 -10.91
CA ASN A 144 -2.31 -1.64 -12.31
C ASN A 144 -0.81 -1.48 -12.62
N ASN A 145 0.08 -1.92 -11.71
CA ASN A 145 1.55 -1.82 -11.82
C ASN A 145 2.10 -0.39 -11.87
N HIS A 146 1.41 0.54 -11.20
CA HIS A 146 1.88 1.90 -10.96
C HIS A 146 2.00 2.14 -9.45
N GLU A 147 3.03 1.56 -8.85
CA GLU A 147 3.25 1.62 -7.41
C GLU A 147 3.94 2.93 -7.02
N MET A 148 3.22 4.04 -6.91
CA MET A 148 3.78 5.38 -6.62
C MET A 148 4.40 5.52 -5.22
N LEU A 149 5.10 6.62 -4.93
CA LEU A 149 5.54 6.90 -3.57
C LEU A 149 4.31 7.19 -2.68
N PRO A 150 4.35 6.85 -1.37
CA PRO A 150 3.21 7.09 -0.48
C PRO A 150 2.78 8.57 -0.36
N TRP A 151 3.70 9.50 -0.66
CA TRP A 151 3.48 10.95 -0.61
C TRP A 151 3.30 11.59 -1.99
N ASP A 152 3.21 10.79 -3.06
CA ASP A 152 2.80 11.31 -4.36
C ASP A 152 1.29 11.55 -4.34
N VAL A 153 0.90 12.71 -4.88
CA VAL A 153 -0.49 13.19 -4.96
C VAL A 153 -0.83 13.49 -6.40
N TRP A 154 -1.96 12.96 -6.87
CA TRP A 154 -2.45 13.19 -8.23
C TRP A 154 -3.97 13.07 -8.34
N GLY A 155 -4.51 13.56 -9.45
CA GLY A 155 -5.86 13.25 -9.90
C GLY A 155 -6.94 13.56 -8.86
N GLY A 156 -7.70 12.53 -8.47
CA GLY A 156 -8.84 12.63 -7.55
C GLY A 156 -8.47 12.67 -6.06
N MET A 157 -7.18 12.72 -5.71
CA MET A 157 -6.75 12.82 -4.31
C MET A 157 -7.01 14.22 -3.76
N THR A 158 -7.48 14.28 -2.51
CA THR A 158 -7.74 15.52 -1.78
C THR A 158 -7.21 15.39 -0.36
N LEU A 159 -6.87 16.52 0.27
CA LEU A 159 -6.47 16.60 1.68
C LEU A 159 -7.63 16.93 2.62
N VAL A 160 -8.86 17.07 2.10
CA VAL A 160 -10.01 17.53 2.86
C VAL A 160 -11.20 16.59 2.65
N ASP A 161 -11.76 16.08 3.76
CA ASP A 161 -12.87 15.10 3.74
C ASP A 161 -14.08 15.56 2.93
N LYS A 162 -14.41 16.85 3.00
CA LYS A 162 -15.58 17.43 2.33
C LYS A 162 -15.48 17.40 0.79
N ASP A 163 -14.26 17.33 0.26
CA ASP A 163 -13.96 17.44 -1.16
C ASP A 163 -13.81 16.05 -1.82
N ILE A 164 -14.03 14.96 -1.06
CA ILE A 164 -13.97 13.59 -1.59
C ILE A 164 -15.17 13.34 -2.50
N ASP A 165 -14.91 12.82 -3.70
CA ASP A 165 -15.94 12.20 -4.52
C ASP A 165 -16.30 10.82 -3.93
N LEU A 166 -17.26 10.82 -3.00
CA LEU A 166 -17.66 9.61 -2.27
C LEU A 166 -18.10 8.49 -3.20
N ALA A 167 -18.85 8.80 -4.27
CA ALA A 167 -19.36 7.80 -5.19
C ALA A 167 -18.23 7.13 -5.98
N LEU A 168 -17.23 7.90 -6.39
CA LEU A 168 -16.02 7.35 -6.99
C LEU A 168 -15.30 6.41 -6.02
N ILE A 169 -15.01 6.86 -4.81
CA ILE A 169 -14.24 6.04 -3.85
C ILE A 169 -15.04 4.79 -3.41
N ASP A 170 -16.36 4.89 -3.20
CA ASP A 170 -17.24 3.75 -2.91
C ASP A 170 -17.16 2.67 -4.02
N ARG A 171 -17.16 3.11 -5.30
CA ARG A 171 -16.96 2.20 -6.45
C ARG A 171 -15.56 1.58 -6.43
N LEU A 172 -14.51 2.39 -6.28
CA LEU A 172 -13.13 1.89 -6.31
C LEU A 172 -12.83 0.92 -5.17
N ALA A 173 -13.34 1.19 -3.97
CA ALA A 173 -13.22 0.29 -2.82
C ALA A 173 -13.82 -1.09 -3.11
N THR A 174 -14.94 -1.15 -3.85
CA THR A 174 -15.53 -2.42 -4.30
C THR A 174 -14.63 -3.14 -5.32
N LEU A 175 -14.01 -2.40 -6.23
CA LEU A 175 -13.12 -2.95 -7.24
C LEU A 175 -11.81 -3.47 -6.64
N THR A 176 -11.25 -2.80 -5.63
CA THR A 176 -9.97 -3.18 -5.00
C THR A 176 -10.12 -4.21 -3.89
N HIS A 177 -11.30 -4.40 -3.31
CA HIS A 177 -11.56 -5.48 -2.35
C HIS A 177 -11.21 -6.87 -2.94
N ASP A 178 -11.69 -7.12 -4.16
CA ASP A 178 -11.47 -8.36 -4.89
C ASP A 178 -11.23 -8.04 -6.37
N PRO A 179 -9.98 -7.63 -6.69
CA PRO A 179 -9.60 -7.14 -8.01
C PRO A 179 -9.52 -8.24 -9.06
N ASP A 180 -9.41 -9.52 -8.67
CA ASP A 180 -9.33 -10.63 -9.63
C ASP A 180 -10.70 -10.88 -10.25
N ALA A 181 -11.77 -10.89 -9.43
CA ALA A 181 -13.13 -11.04 -9.93
C ALA A 181 -13.62 -9.82 -10.73
N ARG A 182 -12.94 -8.67 -10.59
CA ARG A 182 -13.33 -7.38 -11.17
C ARG A 182 -12.24 -6.77 -12.05
N PHE A 183 -11.33 -7.60 -12.55
CA PHE A 183 -10.11 -7.14 -13.20
C PHE A 183 -10.40 -6.20 -14.38
N ASP A 184 -11.31 -6.60 -15.27
CA ASP A 184 -11.65 -5.80 -16.46
C ASP A 184 -12.25 -4.44 -16.08
N GLU A 185 -13.12 -4.41 -15.07
CA GLU A 185 -13.74 -3.16 -14.60
C GLU A 185 -12.73 -2.24 -13.91
N LEU A 186 -11.84 -2.81 -13.09
CA LEU A 186 -10.77 -2.08 -12.43
C LEU A 186 -9.78 -1.51 -13.45
N ARG A 187 -9.41 -2.30 -14.45
CA ARG A 187 -8.51 -1.89 -15.52
C ARG A 187 -9.13 -0.77 -16.36
N ALA A 188 -10.38 -0.94 -16.78
CA ALA A 188 -11.11 0.08 -17.52
C ALA A 188 -11.26 1.38 -16.72
N ALA A 189 -11.54 1.29 -15.42
CA ALA A 189 -11.58 2.47 -14.55
C ALA A 189 -10.25 3.23 -14.57
N TYR A 190 -9.13 2.52 -14.38
CA TYR A 190 -7.80 3.13 -14.36
C TYR A 190 -7.40 3.76 -15.71
N GLU A 191 -7.77 3.13 -16.83
CA GLU A 191 -7.39 3.63 -18.16
C GLU A 191 -8.22 4.83 -18.62
N VAL A 192 -9.52 4.85 -18.29
CA VAL A 192 -10.47 5.86 -18.79
C VAL A 192 -10.58 7.07 -17.88
N ASP A 193 -10.49 6.89 -16.56
CA ASP A 193 -10.69 7.99 -15.61
C ASP A 193 -9.37 8.74 -15.31
N PRO A 194 -9.21 9.99 -15.79
CA PRO A 194 -7.98 10.76 -15.57
C PRO A 194 -7.74 11.11 -14.09
N ARG A 195 -8.76 10.96 -13.22
CA ARG A 195 -8.61 11.14 -11.77
C ARG A 195 -7.82 9.99 -11.14
N LEU A 196 -7.74 8.84 -11.79
CA LEU A 196 -7.10 7.62 -11.27
C LEU A 196 -5.75 7.37 -11.90
N ARG A 197 -5.64 7.59 -13.22
CA ARG A 197 -4.43 7.33 -13.97
C ARG A 197 -3.28 8.20 -13.46
N VAL A 198 -2.14 7.57 -13.18
CA VAL A 198 -0.93 8.29 -12.81
C VAL A 198 -0.49 9.17 -13.99
N PRO A 199 -0.43 10.51 -13.83
CA PRO A 199 0.04 11.42 -14.88
C PRO A 199 1.57 11.37 -15.01
N ALA A 200 2.12 12.00 -16.06
CA ALA A 200 3.58 12.12 -16.22
C ALA A 200 4.25 12.98 -15.11
N THR A 201 3.47 13.79 -14.42
CA THR A 201 3.95 14.65 -13.33
C THR A 201 2.98 14.60 -12.17
N VAL A 202 3.49 14.26 -10.98
CA VAL A 202 2.75 14.20 -9.72
C VAL A 202 3.25 15.29 -8.77
N PHE A 203 2.46 15.62 -7.76
CA PHE A 203 2.91 16.51 -6.69
C PHE A 203 3.51 15.67 -5.56
N ASN A 204 4.79 15.88 -5.26
CA ASN A 204 5.47 15.26 -4.13
C ASN A 204 5.20 16.10 -2.88
N ALA A 205 4.40 15.56 -1.95
CA ALA A 205 4.00 16.28 -0.75
C ALA A 205 5.14 16.50 0.27
N VAL A 206 6.15 15.62 0.29
CA VAL A 206 7.31 15.75 1.20
C VAL A 206 8.26 16.84 0.72
N LEU A 207 8.48 16.94 -0.59
CA LEU A 207 9.36 17.95 -1.19
C LEU A 207 8.62 19.25 -1.58
N ASN A 208 7.30 19.26 -1.45
CA ASN A 208 6.42 20.38 -1.78
C ASN A 208 6.65 20.92 -3.21
N ARG A 209 6.74 20.02 -4.19
CA ARG A 209 7.00 20.37 -5.60
C ARG A 209 6.44 19.32 -6.55
N ALA A 210 6.25 19.71 -7.81
CA ALA A 210 5.96 18.79 -8.90
C ALA A 210 7.20 17.97 -9.28
N GLU A 211 7.03 16.66 -9.49
CA GLU A 211 8.09 15.74 -9.92
C GLU A 211 7.58 14.80 -11.02
N ALA A 212 8.51 14.25 -11.80
CA ALA A 212 8.17 13.18 -12.73
C ALA A 212 7.69 11.96 -11.95
N ALA A 213 6.59 11.37 -12.42
CA ALA A 213 6.03 10.14 -11.86
C ALA A 213 6.94 8.91 -12.11
#